data_AF-A0A938TED3-F1
#
_entry.id   AF-A0A938TED3-F1
#
_cell.length_a   1.000
_cell.length_b   1.000
_cell.length_c   1.000
_cell.angle_alpha   90.00
_cell.angle_beta   90.00
_cell.angle_gamma   90.00
#
_symmetry.space_group_name_H-M   'P 1'
#
loop_
_entity.id
_entity.type
_entity.pdbx_description
1 polymer ?
#
loop_
_entity_poly.entity_id
_entity_poly.type
_entity_poly.pdbx_seq_one_letter_code
_entity_poly.pdbx_strand_id
1 'polypeptide(L)'
;MELLRYWYYDRFDWLYTRIYENQFFFFDYWSFVHLWSGFVLFVIIIYYKKSNPFLYQIFFLVIYELGEILFRYLLFKIIEPETFKDQITDIVIGFIGGVVCFYLIVNEKLIIIEIKRKYFDLFTIFFVSITISFLWVGFYGYKYNVSFLNTPGINVTTWILWTIGLILCSFTYKQLKEKLNSRWKSISIVYILYIPLLFLFEYFNYHILMFREISTANRVALIFDVIHGTSALHIYYLTAPIINIFTYVIIYKLFLGVVDFRKKIPT
;
A
#
# COMPACT_ATOMS: atom_id res chain seq x y z
N MET A 1 12.37 -22.41 -16.57
CA MET A 1 13.00 -21.65 -15.46
C MET A 1 13.35 -20.24 -15.90
N GLU A 2 14.00 -20.03 -17.05
CA GLU A 2 14.30 -18.69 -17.58
C GLU A 2 13.06 -17.81 -17.82
N LEU A 3 11.98 -18.35 -18.39
CA LEU A 3 10.73 -17.59 -18.58
C LEU A 3 10.15 -17.08 -17.26
N LEU A 4 10.20 -17.89 -16.20
CA LEU A 4 9.70 -17.53 -14.87
C LEU A 4 10.59 -16.46 -14.22
N ARG A 5 11.92 -16.58 -14.40
CA ARG A 5 12.88 -15.56 -13.96
C ARG A 5 12.66 -14.24 -14.66
N TYR A 6 12.53 -14.26 -15.99
CA TYR A 6 12.23 -13.06 -16.77
C TYR A 6 10.92 -12.43 -16.31
N TRP A 7 9.85 -13.22 -16.17
CA TRP A 7 8.57 -12.73 -15.67
C TRP A 7 8.67 -12.14 -14.25
N TYR A 8 9.44 -12.76 -13.36
CA TYR A 8 9.63 -12.26 -11.99
C TYR A 8 10.31 -10.89 -11.99
N TYR A 9 11.48 -10.76 -12.63
CA TYR A 9 12.18 -9.48 -12.67
C TYR A 9 11.39 -8.42 -13.43
N ASP A 10 10.76 -8.75 -14.56
CA ASP A 10 9.90 -7.81 -15.31
C ASP A 10 8.77 -7.20 -14.43
N ARG A 11 8.28 -7.95 -13.44
CA ARG A 11 7.17 -7.51 -12.57
C ARG A 11 7.61 -6.88 -11.25
N PHE A 12 8.72 -7.33 -10.69
CA PHE A 12 9.12 -6.98 -9.33
C PHE A 12 10.44 -6.22 -9.25
N ASP A 13 11.17 -6.03 -10.36
CA ASP A 13 12.48 -5.33 -10.37
C ASP A 13 12.39 -3.91 -9.79
N TRP A 14 11.26 -3.22 -10.02
CA TRP A 14 11.04 -1.88 -9.46
C TRP A 14 11.12 -1.86 -7.93
N LEU A 15 10.76 -2.94 -7.23
CA LEU A 15 10.82 -3.00 -5.77
C LEU A 15 12.26 -2.99 -5.23
N TYR A 16 13.22 -3.49 -6.02
CA TYR A 16 14.65 -3.50 -5.70
C TYR A 16 15.34 -2.15 -5.95
N THR A 17 14.60 -1.12 -6.36
CA THR A 17 15.19 0.21 -6.58
C THR A 17 15.66 0.79 -5.25
N ARG A 18 16.99 0.95 -5.15
CA ARG A 18 17.69 1.53 -4.02
C ARG A 18 17.27 2.99 -3.78
N ILE A 19 16.74 3.29 -2.61
CA ILE A 19 16.41 4.64 -2.15
C ILE A 19 17.57 5.21 -1.33
N TYR A 20 18.15 4.37 -0.47
CA TYR A 20 19.26 4.76 0.40
C TYR A 20 20.16 3.56 0.70
N GLU A 21 21.47 3.78 0.78
CA GLU A 21 22.42 2.75 1.12
C GLU A 21 23.59 3.33 1.92
N ASN A 22 23.98 2.66 3.02
CA ASN A 22 25.21 2.94 3.75
C ASN A 22 25.95 1.63 4.10
N GLN A 23 26.95 1.67 4.97
CA GLN A 23 27.71 0.47 5.33
C GLN A 23 26.91 -0.59 6.13
N PHE A 24 25.83 -0.20 6.81
CA PHE A 24 25.06 -1.06 7.72
C PHE A 24 23.64 -1.38 7.25
N PHE A 25 23.00 -0.45 6.54
CA PHE A 25 21.60 -0.54 6.11
C PHE A 25 21.44 -0.22 4.65
N PHE A 26 20.41 -0.83 4.08
CA PHE A 26 20.00 -0.64 2.71
C PHE A 26 18.49 -0.48 2.69
N PHE A 27 17.97 0.52 1.98
CA PHE A 27 16.55 0.78 1.87
C PHE A 27 16.18 0.87 0.40
N ASP A 28 15.23 0.04 0.00
CA ASP A 28 14.59 0.04 -1.30
C ASP A 28 13.07 0.13 -1.14
N TYR A 29 12.34 -0.15 -2.21
CA TYR A 29 10.89 -0.21 -2.16
C TYR A 29 10.37 -1.51 -1.53
N TRP A 30 11.16 -2.60 -1.45
CA TRP A 30 10.81 -3.77 -0.65
C TRP A 30 10.78 -3.44 0.84
N SER A 31 11.70 -2.61 1.34
CA SER A 31 11.71 -2.17 2.74
C SER A 31 10.36 -1.60 3.19
N PHE A 32 9.69 -0.85 2.31
CA PHE A 32 8.31 -0.42 2.55
C PHE A 32 7.36 -1.62 2.70
N VAL A 33 7.38 -2.57 1.77
CA VAL A 33 6.58 -3.80 1.86
C VAL A 33 6.84 -4.55 3.16
N HIS A 34 8.09 -4.68 3.62
CA HIS A 34 8.43 -5.28 4.92
C HIS A 34 7.84 -4.50 6.09
N LEU A 35 7.92 -3.17 6.08
CA LEU A 35 7.29 -2.32 7.11
C LEU A 35 5.78 -2.59 7.18
N TRP A 36 5.12 -2.64 6.03
CA TRP A 36 3.68 -2.89 5.90
C TRP A 36 3.29 -4.30 6.33
N SER A 37 4.03 -5.32 5.86
CA SER A 37 3.76 -6.72 6.17
C SER A 37 4.02 -7.00 7.65
N GLY A 38 5.08 -6.44 8.23
CA GLY A 38 5.39 -6.51 9.65
C GLY A 38 4.32 -5.87 10.53
N PHE A 39 3.78 -4.71 10.12
CA PHE A 39 2.64 -4.09 10.79
C PHE A 39 1.42 -5.02 10.81
N VAL A 40 1.02 -5.55 9.65
CA VAL A 40 -0.17 -6.42 9.52
C VAL A 40 0.04 -7.75 10.25
N LEU A 41 1.22 -8.35 10.15
CA LEU A 41 1.59 -9.56 10.87
C LEU A 41 1.44 -9.38 12.38
N PHE A 42 1.89 -8.26 12.93
CA PHE A 42 1.76 -7.98 14.35
C PHE A 42 0.29 -7.85 14.80
N VAL A 43 -0.55 -7.20 13.99
CA VAL A 43 -2.01 -7.15 14.20
C VAL A 43 -2.59 -8.57 14.28
N ILE A 44 -2.21 -9.45 13.35
CA ILE A 44 -2.66 -10.84 13.30
C ILE A 44 -2.20 -11.61 14.54
N ILE A 45 -0.93 -11.49 14.95
CA ILE A 45 -0.38 -12.19 16.13
C ILE A 45 -1.15 -11.80 17.39
N ILE A 46 -1.42 -10.51 17.58
CA ILE A 46 -2.18 -10.03 18.73
C ILE A 46 -3.62 -10.54 18.69
N TYR A 47 -4.24 -10.53 17.50
CA TYR A 47 -5.60 -11.05 17.33
C TYR A 47 -5.71 -12.51 17.79
N TYR A 48 -4.69 -13.33 17.55
CA TYR A 48 -4.61 -14.73 17.99
C TYR A 48 -4.08 -14.95 19.42
N LYS A 49 -4.01 -13.89 20.25
CA LYS A 49 -3.78 -13.96 21.71
C LYS A 49 -2.47 -14.61 22.14
N LYS A 50 -1.41 -14.49 21.35
CA LYS A 50 -0.12 -15.05 21.72
C LYS A 50 0.53 -14.27 22.86
N SER A 51 1.04 -14.98 23.88
CA SER A 51 1.97 -14.40 24.86
C SER A 51 3.23 -13.96 24.13
N ASN A 52 3.76 -12.77 24.44
CA ASN A 52 4.95 -12.20 23.81
C ASN A 52 4.83 -12.01 22.27
N PRO A 53 3.93 -11.14 21.78
CA PRO A 53 3.68 -10.98 20.34
C PRO A 53 4.93 -10.58 19.53
N PHE A 54 5.86 -9.84 20.14
CA PHE A 54 7.12 -9.47 19.49
C PHE A 54 8.04 -10.67 19.20
N LEU A 55 8.08 -11.67 20.10
CA LEU A 55 8.89 -12.87 19.87
C LEU A 55 8.37 -13.66 18.68
N TYR A 56 7.04 -13.81 18.59
CA TYR A 56 6.39 -14.45 17.44
C TYR A 56 6.62 -13.66 16.15
N GLN A 57 6.60 -12.32 16.21
CA GLN A 57 6.85 -11.51 15.04
C GLN A 57 8.27 -11.72 14.51
N ILE A 58 9.30 -11.65 15.38
CA ILE A 58 10.68 -11.92 14.99
C ILE A 58 10.80 -13.34 14.40
N PHE A 59 10.19 -14.34 15.04
CA PHE A 59 10.19 -15.71 14.53
C PHE A 59 9.60 -15.82 13.13
N PHE A 60 8.45 -15.19 12.86
CA PHE A 60 7.84 -15.22 11.53
C PHE A 60 8.64 -14.42 10.49
N LEU A 61 9.24 -13.29 10.86
CA LEU A 61 10.12 -12.53 9.96
C LEU A 61 11.35 -13.36 9.56
N VAL A 62 12.00 -14.03 10.52
CA VAL A 62 13.13 -14.93 10.25
C VAL A 62 12.70 -16.09 9.35
N ILE A 63 11.53 -16.70 9.58
CA ILE A 63 11.02 -17.77 8.72
C ILE A 63 10.73 -17.26 7.30
N TYR A 64 10.19 -16.05 7.17
CA TYR A 64 9.91 -15.45 5.88
C TYR A 64 11.19 -15.28 5.06
N GLU A 65 12.21 -14.67 5.67
CA GLU A 65 13.54 -14.49 5.06
C GLU A 65 14.21 -15.82 4.65
N LEU A 66 14.17 -16.83 5.53
CA LEU A 66 14.68 -18.17 5.19
C LEU A 66 13.89 -18.80 4.04
N GLY A 67 12.58 -18.58 4.00
CA GLY A 67 11.71 -19.03 2.92
C GLY A 67 12.04 -18.34 1.59
N GLU A 68 12.35 -17.05 1.62
CA GLU A 68 12.79 -16.29 0.46
C GLU A 68 14.12 -16.80 -0.09
N ILE A 69 15.14 -16.97 0.76
CA ILE A 69 16.43 -17.53 0.37
C ILE A 69 16.24 -18.91 -0.28
N LEU A 70 15.43 -19.77 0.36
CA LEU A 70 15.11 -21.09 -0.17
C LEU A 70 14.39 -21.01 -1.53
N PHE A 71 13.43 -20.11 -1.67
CA PHE A 71 12.68 -19.90 -2.90
C PHE A 71 13.58 -19.44 -4.05
N ARG A 72 14.46 -18.47 -3.79
CA ARG A 72 15.44 -17.98 -4.77
C ARG A 72 16.43 -19.07 -5.17
N TYR A 73 16.93 -19.83 -4.21
CA TYR A 73 17.80 -20.98 -4.47
C TYR A 73 17.13 -22.01 -5.39
N LEU A 74 15.89 -22.39 -5.08
CA LEU A 74 15.13 -23.38 -5.86
C LEU A 74 14.77 -22.88 -7.26
N LEU A 75 14.35 -21.61 -7.39
CA LEU A 75 13.88 -21.06 -8.67
C LEU A 75 14.99 -20.63 -9.60
N PHE A 76 16.02 -19.99 -9.07
CA PHE A 76 17.03 -19.34 -9.90
C PHE A 76 18.32 -20.13 -9.98
N LYS A 77 18.55 -21.12 -9.10
CA LYS A 77 19.84 -21.81 -8.94
C LYS A 77 21.01 -20.84 -8.73
N ILE A 78 20.71 -19.61 -8.36
CA ILE A 78 21.68 -18.56 -8.05
C ILE A 78 21.94 -18.68 -6.56
N ILE A 79 23.15 -19.13 -6.22
CA ILE A 79 23.71 -19.00 -4.87
C ILE A 79 24.53 -17.71 -4.83
N GLU A 80 23.96 -16.62 -5.35
CA GLU A 80 24.43 -15.31 -4.92
C GLU A 80 23.61 -15.03 -3.67
N PRO A 81 24.23 -15.12 -2.48
CA PRO A 81 23.52 -14.77 -1.27
C PRO A 81 23.06 -13.33 -1.46
N GLU A 82 21.77 -13.07 -1.24
CA GLU A 82 21.38 -11.72 -0.87
C GLU A 82 22.31 -11.26 0.23
N THR A 83 22.77 -10.03 0.10
CA THR A 83 23.76 -9.54 1.05
C THR A 83 23.18 -9.71 2.45
N PHE A 84 23.95 -10.27 3.38
CA PHE A 84 23.49 -10.47 4.77
C PHE A 84 22.88 -9.19 5.38
N LYS A 85 23.34 -8.03 4.88
CA LYS A 85 22.81 -6.70 5.17
C LYS A 85 21.35 -6.48 4.76
N ASP A 86 20.93 -7.02 3.63
CA ASP A 86 19.56 -6.93 3.08
C ASP A 86 18.57 -7.61 4.02
N GLN A 87 18.87 -8.89 4.30
CA GLN A 87 18.15 -9.77 5.21
C GLN A 87 18.01 -9.17 6.64
N ILE A 88 19.09 -8.56 7.16
CA ILE A 88 19.02 -7.83 8.43
C ILE A 88 18.07 -6.64 8.31
N THR A 89 18.17 -5.88 7.22
CA THR A 89 17.34 -4.68 7.05
C THR A 89 15.88 -5.06 6.96
N ASP A 90 15.51 -6.08 6.20
CA ASP A 90 14.12 -6.53 6.05
C ASP A 90 13.49 -7.00 7.37
N ILE A 91 14.24 -7.76 8.17
CA ILE A 91 13.81 -8.16 9.52
C ILE A 91 13.64 -6.94 10.42
N VAL A 92 14.61 -6.02 10.42
CA VAL A 92 14.56 -4.81 11.27
C VAL A 92 13.38 -3.92 10.88
N ILE A 93 13.17 -3.70 9.58
CA ILE A 93 12.09 -2.85 9.06
C ILE A 93 10.73 -3.50 9.30
N GLY A 94 10.61 -4.81 9.07
CA GLY A 94 9.42 -5.57 9.44
C GLY A 94 9.12 -5.51 10.93
N PHE A 95 10.14 -5.62 11.77
CA PHE A 95 9.99 -5.49 13.22
C PHE A 95 9.51 -4.09 13.63
N ILE A 96 10.10 -3.04 13.05
CA ILE A 96 9.67 -1.64 13.24
C ILE A 96 8.19 -1.48 12.89
N GLY A 97 7.69 -2.13 11.83
CA GLY A 97 6.27 -2.11 11.48
C GLY A 97 5.37 -2.61 12.63
N GLY A 98 5.78 -3.66 13.32
CA GLY A 98 5.07 -4.17 14.50
C GLY A 98 5.17 -3.26 15.70
N VAL A 99 6.33 -2.64 15.93
CA VAL A 99 6.51 -1.62 16.98
C VAL A 99 5.56 -0.44 16.72
N VAL A 100 5.48 0.06 15.49
CA VAL A 100 4.56 1.14 15.10
C VAL A 100 3.11 0.71 15.36
N CYS A 101 2.72 -0.51 14.97
CA CYS A 101 1.40 -1.06 15.28
C CYS A 101 1.12 -1.09 16.78
N PHE A 102 2.08 -1.53 17.60
CA PHE A 102 1.93 -1.58 19.04
C PHE A 102 1.59 -0.21 19.61
N TYR A 103 2.34 0.84 19.23
CA TYR A 103 2.10 2.18 19.72
C TYR A 103 0.79 2.79 19.20
N LEU A 104 0.45 2.58 17.92
CA LEU A 104 -0.72 3.21 17.30
C LEU A 104 -2.06 2.52 17.64
N ILE A 105 -2.07 1.20 17.77
CA ILE A 105 -3.31 0.41 17.92
C ILE A 105 -3.45 -0.12 19.34
N VAL A 106 -2.37 -0.66 19.89
CA VAL A 106 -2.41 -1.57 21.06
C VAL A 106 -2.21 -0.82 22.37
N ASN A 107 -1.31 0.15 22.42
CA ASN A 107 -0.96 0.85 23.66
C ASN A 107 -2.05 1.84 24.07
N GLU A 108 -2.97 1.40 24.93
CA GLU A 108 -4.11 2.20 25.41
C GLU A 108 -3.71 3.37 26.30
N LYS A 109 -2.55 3.31 26.97
CA LYS A 109 -2.13 4.34 27.93
C LYS A 109 -1.82 5.69 27.27
N LEU A 110 -1.62 5.72 25.95
CA LEU A 110 -1.18 6.93 25.26
C LEU A 110 -2.32 7.79 24.69
N ILE A 111 -3.58 7.32 24.61
CA ILE A 111 -4.64 8.06 23.88
C ILE A 111 -6.05 7.87 24.49
N ILE A 112 -6.73 8.99 24.78
CA ILE A 112 -8.14 9.07 25.25
C ILE A 112 -9.09 8.40 24.23
N ILE A 113 -10.04 7.58 24.71
CA ILE A 113 -10.84 6.64 23.93
C ILE A 113 -11.64 7.27 22.75
N GLU A 114 -12.22 8.47 22.92
CA GLU A 114 -12.98 9.12 21.84
C GLU A 114 -12.08 9.74 20.76
N ILE A 115 -10.98 10.35 21.20
CA ILE A 115 -9.88 10.78 20.31
C ILE A 115 -9.40 9.56 19.52
N LYS A 116 -9.22 8.41 20.19
CA LYS A 116 -8.76 7.17 19.55
C LYS A 116 -9.60 6.80 18.33
N ARG A 117 -10.94 6.84 18.38
CA ARG A 117 -11.76 6.39 17.23
C ARG A 117 -11.58 7.26 15.98
N LYS A 118 -11.65 8.59 16.11
CA LYS A 118 -11.51 9.50 14.95
C LYS A 118 -10.11 9.43 14.33
N TYR A 119 -9.05 9.46 15.16
CA TYR A 119 -7.67 9.37 14.66
C TYR A 119 -7.38 7.99 14.07
N PHE A 120 -7.97 6.94 14.63
CA PHE A 120 -7.86 5.60 14.10
C PHE A 120 -8.57 5.41 12.76
N ASP A 121 -9.75 6.02 12.57
CA ASP A 121 -10.41 6.06 11.26
C ASP A 121 -9.51 6.76 10.22
N LEU A 122 -8.97 7.93 10.56
CA LEU A 122 -8.09 8.71 9.69
C LEU A 122 -6.80 7.94 9.35
N PHE A 123 -6.18 7.33 10.36
CA PHE A 123 -5.02 6.47 10.18
C PHE A 123 -5.34 5.31 9.23
N THR A 124 -6.47 4.62 9.44
CA THR A 124 -6.86 3.49 8.58
C THR A 124 -7.12 3.94 7.14
N ILE A 125 -7.78 5.09 6.94
CA ILE A 125 -7.99 5.69 5.61
C ILE A 125 -6.66 6.00 4.93
N PHE A 126 -5.74 6.65 5.66
CA PHE A 126 -4.42 7.00 5.15
C PHE A 126 -3.62 5.74 4.80
N PHE A 127 -3.55 4.80 5.74
CA PHE A 127 -2.82 3.54 5.61
C PHE A 127 -3.29 2.71 4.41
N VAL A 128 -4.59 2.56 4.23
CA VAL A 128 -5.12 1.79 3.09
C VAL A 128 -4.88 2.52 1.77
N SER A 129 -5.12 3.83 1.73
CA SER A 129 -4.95 4.63 0.51
C SER A 129 -3.49 4.67 0.03
N ILE A 130 -2.52 4.84 0.94
CA ILE A 130 -1.10 4.85 0.57
C ILE A 130 -0.63 3.47 0.09
N THR A 131 -1.14 2.39 0.72
CA THR A 131 -0.80 1.00 0.34
C THR A 131 -1.30 0.68 -1.06
N ILE A 132 -2.59 0.93 -1.34
CA ILE A 132 -3.18 0.64 -2.64
C ILE A 132 -2.53 1.49 -3.73
N SER A 133 -2.27 2.76 -3.46
CA SER A 133 -1.60 3.66 -4.41
C SER A 133 -0.17 3.22 -4.70
N PHE A 134 0.59 2.81 -3.67
CA PHE A 134 1.95 2.32 -3.82
C PHE A 134 2.00 1.07 -4.71
N LEU A 135 1.17 0.07 -4.40
CA LEU A 135 1.09 -1.17 -5.17
C LEU A 135 0.69 -0.88 -6.63
N TRP A 136 -0.36 -0.07 -6.83
CA TRP A 136 -0.82 0.25 -8.17
C TRP A 136 0.23 0.99 -8.99
N VAL A 137 0.81 2.06 -8.45
CA VAL A 137 1.76 2.90 -9.20
C VAL A 137 3.04 2.13 -9.52
N GLY A 138 3.53 1.31 -8.59
CA GLY A 138 4.68 0.45 -8.83
C GLY A 138 4.42 -0.62 -9.89
N PHE A 139 3.33 -1.39 -9.78
CA PHE A 139 3.03 -2.44 -10.76
C PHE A 139 2.58 -1.92 -12.13
N TYR A 140 1.94 -0.76 -12.18
CA TYR A 140 1.59 -0.13 -13.45
C TYR A 140 2.82 0.44 -14.16
N GLY A 141 3.82 0.91 -13.40
CA GLY A 141 5.08 1.41 -13.93
C GLY A 141 4.95 2.75 -14.65
N TYR A 142 4.19 3.70 -14.08
CA TYR A 142 3.99 5.03 -14.67
C TYR A 142 5.32 5.70 -15.01
N LYS A 143 5.45 6.15 -16.26
CA LYS A 143 6.48 7.11 -16.68
C LYS A 143 5.81 8.26 -17.40
N TYR A 144 6.19 9.49 -17.11
CA TYR A 144 5.71 10.68 -17.82
C TYR A 144 6.84 11.35 -18.61
N ASN A 145 6.50 12.11 -19.63
CA ASN A 145 7.43 12.90 -20.44
C ASN A 145 8.27 13.90 -19.63
N VAL A 146 7.83 14.29 -18.44
CA VAL A 146 8.55 15.19 -17.54
C VAL A 146 9.45 14.38 -16.61
N SER A 147 10.76 14.44 -16.82
CA SER A 147 11.74 13.56 -16.18
C SER A 147 11.77 13.65 -14.64
N PHE A 148 11.64 14.86 -14.06
CA PHE A 148 11.73 15.04 -12.60
C PHE A 148 10.58 14.39 -11.81
N LEU A 149 9.47 14.04 -12.47
CA LEU A 149 8.36 13.32 -11.84
C LEU A 149 8.66 11.83 -11.68
N ASN A 150 9.62 11.30 -12.45
CA ASN A 150 9.94 9.88 -12.50
C ASN A 150 11.15 9.57 -11.61
N THR A 151 11.01 8.57 -10.74
CA THR A 151 12.15 7.90 -10.12
C THR A 151 12.39 6.56 -10.82
N PRO A 152 13.53 5.86 -10.57
CA PRO A 152 13.80 4.59 -11.23
C PRO A 152 12.74 3.51 -10.94
N GLY A 153 12.04 3.57 -9.80
CA GLY A 153 11.01 2.60 -9.43
C GLY A 153 9.57 3.11 -9.58
N ILE A 154 9.24 4.27 -9.00
CA ILE A 154 7.86 4.81 -9.01
C ILE A 154 7.81 6.24 -9.55
N ASN A 155 6.67 6.63 -10.13
CA ASN A 155 6.36 8.04 -10.32
C ASN A 155 5.79 8.61 -9.01
N VAL A 156 6.59 9.41 -8.30
CA VAL A 156 6.26 9.91 -6.96
C VAL A 156 5.03 10.82 -7.00
N THR A 157 4.92 11.65 -8.03
CA THR A 157 3.77 12.55 -8.18
C THR A 157 2.48 11.78 -8.37
N THR A 158 2.46 10.80 -9.26
CA THR A 158 1.30 9.92 -9.47
C THR A 158 0.95 9.13 -8.22
N TRP A 159 1.95 8.63 -7.49
CA TRP A 159 1.72 7.96 -6.20
C TRP A 159 1.06 8.87 -5.16
N ILE A 160 1.53 10.12 -5.02
CA ILE A 160 0.94 11.11 -4.11
C ILE A 160 -0.50 11.44 -4.52
N LEU A 161 -0.73 11.68 -5.81
CA LEU A 161 -2.06 12.04 -6.33
C LEU A 161 -3.07 10.92 -6.14
N TRP A 162 -2.69 9.67 -6.44
CA TRP A 162 -3.50 8.51 -6.15
C TRP A 162 -3.81 8.39 -4.67
N THR A 163 -2.79 8.58 -3.82
CA THR A 163 -2.96 8.51 -2.36
C THR A 163 -3.98 9.53 -1.88
N ILE A 164 -3.87 10.79 -2.33
CA ILE A 164 -4.82 11.86 -1.99
C ILE A 164 -6.22 11.54 -2.51
N GLY A 165 -6.35 11.14 -3.78
CA GLY A 165 -7.65 10.79 -4.37
C GLY A 165 -8.35 9.65 -3.64
N LEU A 166 -7.60 8.61 -3.26
CA LEU A 166 -8.11 7.48 -2.48
C LEU A 166 -8.47 7.89 -1.04
N ILE A 167 -7.70 8.77 -0.40
CA ILE A 167 -8.05 9.33 0.93
C ILE A 167 -9.39 10.06 0.84
N LEU A 168 -9.57 10.93 -0.16
CA LEU A 168 -10.82 11.66 -0.37
C LEU A 168 -12.00 10.72 -0.61
N CYS A 169 -11.82 9.66 -1.41
CA CYS A 169 -12.85 8.65 -1.64
C CYS A 169 -13.28 7.94 -0.35
N SER A 170 -12.32 7.43 0.43
CA SER A 170 -12.60 6.70 1.67
C SER A 170 -13.14 7.60 2.77
N PHE A 171 -12.65 8.83 2.88
CA PHE A 171 -13.17 9.83 3.81
C PHE A 171 -14.61 10.20 3.47
N THR A 172 -14.90 10.49 2.20
CA THR A 172 -16.25 10.82 1.72
C THR A 172 -17.21 9.66 1.94
N TYR A 173 -16.80 8.42 1.60
CA TYR A 173 -17.59 7.22 1.86
C TYR A 173 -17.94 7.10 3.35
N LYS A 174 -16.96 7.28 4.24
CA LYS A 174 -17.19 7.17 5.70
C LYS A 174 -18.24 8.19 6.17
N GLN A 175 -18.06 9.46 5.81
CA GLN A 175 -18.98 10.55 6.18
C GLN A 175 -20.40 10.30 5.66
N LEU A 176 -20.53 9.86 4.40
CA LEU A 176 -21.82 9.52 3.80
C LEU A 176 -22.46 8.30 4.44
N LYS A 177 -21.67 7.27 4.76
CA LYS A 177 -22.17 6.05 5.41
C LYS A 177 -22.71 6.33 6.80
N GLU A 178 -22.10 7.25 7.55
CA GLU A 178 -22.59 7.70 8.85
C GLU A 178 -23.89 8.50 8.73
N LYS A 179 -24.02 9.36 7.72
CA LYS A 179 -25.22 10.20 7.52
C LYS A 179 -26.41 9.46 6.89
N LEU A 180 -26.16 8.61 5.90
CA LEU A 180 -27.20 7.97 5.08
C LEU A 180 -27.58 6.57 5.60
N ASN A 181 -26.80 6.00 6.50
CA ASN A 181 -26.94 4.64 7.03
C ASN A 181 -27.09 3.55 5.93
N SER A 182 -26.56 3.78 4.73
CA SER A 182 -26.63 2.85 3.60
C SER A 182 -25.29 2.78 2.88
N ARG A 183 -24.68 1.58 2.88
CA ARG A 183 -23.40 1.32 2.21
C ARG A 183 -23.48 1.62 0.71
N TRP A 184 -24.50 1.09 0.04
CA TRP A 184 -24.63 1.19 -1.41
C TRP A 184 -24.89 2.63 -1.86
N LYS A 185 -25.79 3.37 -1.18
CA LYS A 185 -26.02 4.80 -1.49
C LYS A 185 -24.74 5.62 -1.34
N SER A 186 -23.95 5.34 -0.29
CA SER A 186 -22.69 6.03 -0.04
C SER A 186 -21.66 5.77 -1.13
N ILE A 187 -21.51 4.50 -1.57
CA ILE A 187 -20.63 4.14 -2.69
C ILE A 187 -21.08 4.83 -3.98
N SER A 188 -22.38 4.79 -4.30
CA SER A 188 -22.91 5.44 -5.51
C SER A 188 -22.61 6.94 -5.54
N ILE A 189 -22.80 7.64 -4.42
CA ILE A 189 -22.49 9.08 -4.34
C ILE A 189 -20.98 9.33 -4.49
N VAL A 190 -20.12 8.49 -3.88
CA VAL A 190 -18.67 8.60 -4.09
C VAL A 190 -18.32 8.46 -5.58
N TYR A 191 -18.94 7.54 -6.33
CA TYR A 191 -18.72 7.42 -7.77
C TYR A 191 -19.21 8.65 -8.55
N ILE A 192 -20.39 9.17 -8.20
CA ILE A 192 -20.94 10.38 -8.84
C ILE A 192 -20.00 11.57 -8.65
N LEU A 193 -19.31 11.67 -7.51
CA LEU A 193 -18.32 12.73 -7.26
C LEU A 193 -16.95 12.41 -7.90
N TYR A 194 -16.50 11.16 -7.81
CA TYR A 194 -15.18 10.73 -8.24
C TYR A 194 -15.01 10.82 -9.77
N ILE A 195 -15.97 10.35 -10.56
CA ILE A 195 -15.82 10.28 -12.02
C ILE A 195 -15.64 11.67 -12.65
N PRO A 196 -16.47 12.70 -12.34
CA PRO A 196 -16.24 14.05 -12.86
C PRO A 196 -14.91 14.66 -12.39
N LEU A 197 -14.51 14.43 -11.14
CA LEU A 197 -13.24 14.92 -10.61
C LEU A 197 -12.05 14.25 -11.32
N LEU A 198 -12.14 12.95 -11.59
CA LEU A 198 -11.15 12.20 -12.35
C LEU A 198 -11.02 12.77 -13.77
N PHE A 199 -12.13 12.97 -14.47
CA PHE A 199 -12.09 13.57 -15.82
C PHE A 199 -11.49 14.98 -15.81
N LEU A 200 -11.89 15.82 -14.85
CA LEU A 200 -11.34 17.16 -14.71
C LEU A 200 -9.81 17.12 -14.46
N PHE A 201 -9.38 16.21 -13.60
CA PHE A 201 -7.98 16.05 -13.24
C PHE A 201 -7.13 15.58 -14.43
N GLU A 202 -7.60 14.55 -15.14
CA GLU A 202 -6.95 14.01 -16.33
C GLU A 202 -6.90 15.04 -17.46
N TYR A 203 -8.00 15.76 -17.68
CA TYR A 203 -8.05 16.85 -18.65
C TYR A 203 -7.00 17.92 -18.33
N PHE A 204 -6.92 18.34 -17.07
CA PHE A 204 -5.95 19.35 -16.63
C PHE A 204 -4.51 18.86 -16.82
N ASN A 205 -4.19 17.64 -16.38
CA ASN A 205 -2.84 17.09 -16.54
C ASN A 205 -2.44 16.95 -18.01
N TYR A 206 -3.35 16.42 -18.83
CA TYR A 206 -3.03 16.10 -20.22
C TYR A 206 -3.01 17.33 -21.13
N HIS A 207 -4.04 18.19 -21.06
CA HIS A 207 -4.18 19.33 -21.98
C HIS A 207 -3.54 20.62 -21.47
N ILE A 208 -3.54 20.85 -20.15
CA ILE A 208 -3.01 22.10 -19.58
C ILE A 208 -1.55 21.93 -19.18
N LEU A 209 -1.24 20.93 -18.36
CA LEU A 209 0.14 20.69 -17.90
C LEU A 209 1.00 19.92 -18.92
N MET A 210 0.36 19.33 -19.95
CA MET A 210 1.03 18.51 -20.96
C MET A 210 1.81 17.32 -20.38
N PHE A 211 1.37 16.79 -19.23
CA PHE A 211 1.89 15.58 -18.64
C PHE A 211 1.32 14.38 -19.39
N ARG A 212 2.17 13.76 -20.21
CA ARG A 212 1.81 12.61 -21.02
C ARG A 212 2.51 11.39 -20.45
N GLU A 213 1.73 10.37 -20.10
CA GLU A 213 2.27 9.04 -19.84
C GLU A 213 3.10 8.64 -21.06
N ILE A 214 4.28 8.06 -20.87
CA ILE A 214 5.19 7.57 -21.91
C ILE A 214 5.56 6.09 -21.74
N SER A 215 5.09 5.44 -20.66
CA SER A 215 5.48 4.08 -20.30
C SER A 215 4.96 3.01 -21.26
N THR A 216 3.86 3.26 -21.98
CA THR A 216 3.23 2.24 -22.84
C THR A 216 3.10 2.73 -24.29
N ALA A 217 3.41 1.85 -25.25
CA ALA A 217 3.29 2.17 -26.69
C ALA A 217 1.83 2.12 -27.19
N ASN A 218 1.00 1.29 -26.56
CA ASN A 218 -0.40 1.08 -26.93
C ASN A 218 -1.33 1.95 -26.07
N ARG A 219 -1.28 3.27 -26.28
CA ARG A 219 -2.22 4.20 -25.62
C ARG A 219 -3.49 4.32 -26.42
N VAL A 220 -4.61 4.09 -25.76
CA VAL A 220 -5.93 4.37 -26.31
C VAL A 220 -6.54 5.48 -25.48
N ALA A 221 -7.06 6.50 -26.14
CA ALA A 221 -7.82 7.52 -25.46
C ALA A 221 -9.23 7.01 -25.15
N LEU A 222 -9.69 7.22 -23.92
CA LEU A 222 -11.01 6.84 -23.45
C LEU A 222 -11.83 8.08 -23.13
N ILE A 223 -13.09 8.06 -23.59
CA ILE A 223 -14.16 9.06 -23.38
C ILE A 223 -13.68 10.51 -23.58
N PHE A 224 -14.07 11.12 -24.71
CA PHE A 224 -13.76 12.51 -25.06
C PHE A 224 -12.27 12.86 -25.14
N ASP A 225 -11.41 11.88 -25.42
CA ASP A 225 -9.96 12.08 -25.50
C ASP A 225 -9.34 12.62 -24.20
N VAL A 226 -9.93 12.29 -23.04
CA VAL A 226 -9.49 12.84 -21.75
C VAL A 226 -8.52 11.89 -21.05
N ILE A 227 -8.85 10.60 -20.99
CA ILE A 227 -8.06 9.61 -20.27
C ILE A 227 -7.21 8.84 -21.27
N HIS A 228 -5.89 8.93 -21.14
CA HIS A 228 -4.95 8.26 -22.04
C HIS A 228 -4.17 7.17 -21.32
N GLY A 229 -4.32 5.93 -21.78
CA GLY A 229 -3.47 4.84 -21.29
C GLY A 229 -3.92 3.47 -21.79
N THR A 230 -3.55 2.45 -21.02
CA THR A 230 -3.88 1.06 -21.34
C THR A 230 -5.26 0.66 -20.81
N SER A 231 -5.81 -0.45 -21.28
CA SER A 231 -7.03 -1.02 -20.72
C SER A 231 -6.93 -1.31 -19.23
N ALA A 232 -5.74 -1.68 -18.73
CA ALA A 232 -5.50 -1.89 -17.31
C ALA A 232 -5.70 -0.59 -16.50
N LEU A 233 -5.20 0.54 -17.02
CA LEU A 233 -5.41 1.85 -16.41
C LEU A 233 -6.89 2.19 -16.31
N HIS A 234 -7.64 1.98 -17.40
CA HIS A 234 -9.06 2.28 -17.45
C HIS A 234 -9.87 1.43 -16.47
N ILE A 235 -9.60 0.12 -16.41
CA ILE A 235 -10.23 -0.79 -15.45
C ILE A 235 -9.92 -0.33 -14.02
N TYR A 236 -8.66 0.03 -13.74
CA TYR A 236 -8.28 0.49 -12.42
C TYR A 236 -8.95 1.82 -12.05
N TYR A 237 -9.01 2.79 -12.96
CA TYR A 237 -9.71 4.06 -12.75
C TYR A 237 -11.16 3.84 -12.33
N LEU A 238 -11.85 2.85 -12.92
CA LEU A 238 -13.23 2.53 -12.57
C LEU A 238 -13.37 1.72 -11.28
N THR A 239 -12.37 0.94 -10.90
CA THR A 239 -12.46 0.00 -9.76
C THR A 239 -11.77 0.49 -8.49
N ALA A 240 -10.84 1.45 -8.58
CA ALA A 240 -10.03 1.94 -7.48
C ALA A 240 -10.84 2.43 -6.26
N PRO A 241 -11.95 3.19 -6.40
CA PRO A 241 -12.75 3.58 -5.26
C PRO A 241 -13.35 2.38 -4.50
N ILE A 242 -13.85 1.36 -5.21
CA ILE A 242 -14.39 0.13 -4.60
C ILE A 242 -13.30 -0.64 -3.89
N ILE A 243 -12.16 -0.87 -4.55
CA ILE A 243 -11.03 -1.60 -3.97
C ILE A 243 -10.58 -0.92 -2.68
N ASN A 244 -10.44 0.42 -2.70
CA ASN A 244 -10.03 1.21 -1.55
C ASN A 244 -11.03 1.16 -0.40
N ILE A 245 -12.32 1.40 -0.68
CA ILE A 245 -13.39 1.37 0.33
C ILE A 245 -13.52 -0.02 0.95
N PHE A 246 -13.47 -1.07 0.12
CA PHE A 246 -13.60 -2.45 0.60
C PHE A 246 -12.42 -2.82 1.51
N THR A 247 -11.20 -2.50 1.10
CA THR A 247 -9.98 -2.72 1.89
C THR A 247 -10.03 -1.93 3.19
N TYR A 248 -10.45 -0.67 3.15
CA TYR A 248 -10.69 0.16 4.33
C TYR A 248 -11.64 -0.53 5.32
N VAL A 249 -12.78 -1.03 4.86
CA VAL A 249 -13.75 -1.71 5.74
C VAL A 249 -13.16 -2.98 6.37
N ILE A 250 -12.36 -3.76 5.64
CA ILE A 250 -11.71 -4.97 6.16
C ILE A 250 -10.66 -4.61 7.21
N ILE A 251 -9.71 -3.76 6.87
CA ILE A 251 -8.61 -3.38 7.76
C ILE A 251 -9.14 -2.67 9.01
N TYR A 252 -10.14 -1.81 8.85
CA TYR A 252 -10.80 -1.15 9.96
C TYR A 252 -11.41 -2.16 10.96
N LYS A 253 -12.13 -3.16 10.45
CA LYS A 253 -12.70 -4.23 11.30
C LYS A 253 -11.62 -5.05 12.00
N LEU A 254 -10.55 -5.38 11.29
CA LEU A 254 -9.43 -6.13 11.85
C LEU A 254 -8.81 -5.34 13.03
N PHE A 255 -8.51 -4.07 12.81
CA PHE A 255 -7.93 -3.23 13.86
C PHE A 255 -8.90 -3.05 15.04
N LEU A 256 -10.20 -2.83 14.79
CA LEU A 256 -11.19 -2.73 15.86
C LEU A 256 -11.28 -4.02 16.68
N GLY A 257 -11.23 -5.19 16.03
CA GLY A 257 -11.21 -6.49 16.69
C GLY A 257 -10.04 -6.63 17.66
N VAL A 258 -8.86 -6.12 17.29
CA VAL A 258 -7.68 -6.09 18.18
C VAL A 258 -7.90 -5.17 19.40
N VAL A 259 -8.47 -3.98 19.18
CA VAL A 259 -8.76 -3.03 20.27
C VAL A 259 -9.79 -3.59 21.25
N ASP A 260 -10.91 -4.10 20.75
CA ASP A 260 -11.98 -4.64 21.61
C ASP A 260 -11.55 -5.92 22.34
N PHE A 261 -10.63 -6.68 21.76
CA PHE A 261 -10.06 -7.84 22.42
C PHE A 261 -9.22 -7.47 23.64
N ARG A 262 -8.37 -6.43 23.55
CA ARG A 262 -7.50 -6.01 24.65
C ARG A 262 -8.26 -5.59 25.90
N LYS A 263 -9.41 -4.93 25.74
CA LYS A 263 -10.30 -4.56 26.86
C LYS A 263 -10.78 -5.75 27.71
N LYS A 264 -10.69 -6.99 27.19
CA LYS A 264 -11.14 -8.21 27.87
C LYS A 264 -10.03 -8.97 28.60
N ILE A 265 -8.76 -8.59 28.41
CA ILE A 265 -7.64 -9.21 29.15
C ILE A 265 -7.43 -8.38 30.42
N PRO A 266 -7.69 -8.92 31.62
CA PRO A 266 -7.31 -8.24 32.85
C PRO A 266 -5.79 -8.06 32.86
N THR A 267 -5.34 -6.81 32.98
CA THR A 267 -3.92 -6.42 33.08
C THR A 267 -3.35 -6.75 34.44
#